data_AF-A0A970VYF4-F1
#
_entry.id   AF-A0A970VYF4-F1
#
_cell.length_a   1.000
_cell.length_b   1.000
_cell.length_c   1.000
_cell.angle_alpha   90.00
_cell.angle_beta   90.00
_cell.angle_gamma   90.00
#
_symmetry.space_group_name_H-M   'P 1'
#
loop_
_entity.id
_entity.type
_entity.pdbx_description
1 polymer ?
#
loop_
_entity_poly.entity_id
_entity_poly.type
_entity_poly.pdbx_seq_one_letter_code
_entity_poly.pdbx_strand_id
1 'polypeptide(L)'
;MNAKHLLITLALLALVACAAPIEAPSDANLTFQAPMAVNAQGEFEVSLAVRNDGVELFPADRTFDGVVRILDAQGNPVAEETVASLRALEAGDTAWPATLRRELAPGAYELTWGAPGHAAIRIPFAIAERDGRLTLSVGGKGEPVGQDVEPDAAAAPLVDKARADLARALGLAVDEIAVVSAEPTMFRDSSLGVPEPGRVYSQVITPGYAITLEVGEMVYVYHAAGSRIVRVPPKETATEEGAALAQQAVADLAGRLGLPVGQIAIKETLPTMFRDSSLGVAEPGQVYLPAVTPGYIIRLEANGQPYTYHASGQRVVLAAEKALLPRGGEAEALGKLAIEDLAGRLRVSADKIVVASVTPTEFRDSSLGVPEEGKFYLQVITPGYIIVLQVEGKSYTYHGSGQRIVRAD
;
A
#
# COMPACT_ATOMS: atom_id res chain seq x y z
N MET A 1 -25.67 60.04 -60.72
CA MET A 1 -25.48 59.04 -61.80
C MET A 1 -25.43 57.67 -61.13
N ASN A 2 -26.56 57.01 -60.86
CA ASN A 2 -27.35 56.14 -61.74
C ASN A 2 -26.58 55.01 -62.45
N ALA A 3 -26.88 53.78 -62.00
CA ALA A 3 -27.14 52.54 -62.75
C ALA A 3 -26.00 51.91 -63.59
N LYS A 4 -25.91 50.60 -63.87
CA LYS A 4 -26.49 49.31 -63.45
C LYS A 4 -25.65 48.25 -64.21
N HIS A 5 -25.77 46.97 -63.78
CA HIS A 5 -25.45 45.68 -64.45
C HIS A 5 -24.35 44.90 -63.71
N LEU A 6 -24.60 43.87 -62.89
CA LEU A 6 -25.46 42.66 -62.92
C LEU A 6 -24.81 41.44 -63.61
N LEU A 7 -24.60 40.40 -62.78
CA LEU A 7 -24.42 38.95 -62.99
C LEU A 7 -23.05 38.43 -63.50
N ILE A 8 -22.40 37.56 -62.70
CA ILE A 8 -22.42 36.10 -62.83
C ILE A 8 -21.93 35.47 -61.51
N THR A 9 -22.69 34.48 -61.05
CA THR A 9 -22.47 33.58 -59.91
C THR A 9 -21.23 32.69 -60.07
N LEU A 10 -20.41 32.60 -59.02
CA LEU A 10 -19.69 31.37 -58.69
C LEU A 10 -19.63 31.24 -57.16
N ALA A 11 -20.55 30.44 -56.61
CA ALA A 11 -20.50 29.95 -55.24
C ALA A 11 -19.45 28.84 -55.20
N LEU A 12 -18.33 29.06 -54.48
CA LEU A 12 -17.37 28.02 -54.15
C LEU A 12 -17.50 27.71 -52.66
N LEU A 13 -18.04 26.52 -52.41
CA LEU A 13 -18.12 25.82 -51.13
C LEU A 13 -16.77 25.13 -50.85
N ALA A 14 -16.47 24.88 -49.55
CA ALA A 14 -15.38 24.09 -48.94
C ALA A 14 -14.30 24.95 -48.23
N LEU A 15 -13.92 24.75 -46.97
CA LEU A 15 -14.12 23.64 -46.02
C LEU A 15 -14.16 24.21 -44.59
N VAL A 16 -15.01 23.63 -43.76
CA VAL A 16 -15.00 23.75 -42.31
C VAL A 16 -13.70 23.15 -41.77
N ALA A 17 -13.03 23.89 -40.90
CA ALA A 17 -12.27 23.31 -39.81
C ALA A 17 -12.51 24.20 -38.58
N CYS A 18 -13.59 23.91 -37.85
CA CYS A 18 -13.59 24.15 -36.42
C CYS A 18 -12.37 23.41 -35.87
N ALA A 19 -11.31 24.14 -35.50
CA ALA A 19 -10.37 23.61 -34.53
C ALA A 19 -11.16 23.55 -33.21
N ALA A 20 -11.79 22.39 -32.98
CA ALA A 20 -12.25 22.02 -31.66
C ALA A 20 -11.07 22.18 -30.68
N PRO A 21 -11.32 22.59 -29.43
CA PRO A 21 -10.26 22.62 -28.42
C PRO A 21 -9.57 21.26 -28.38
N ILE A 22 -8.25 21.27 -28.21
CA ILE A 22 -7.47 20.07 -27.86
C ILE A 22 -8.10 19.56 -26.57
N GLU A 23 -8.96 18.54 -26.68
CA GLU A 23 -9.56 17.88 -25.53
C GLU A 23 -8.43 17.31 -24.67
N ALA A 24 -8.47 17.66 -23.38
CA ALA A 24 -7.60 17.11 -22.38
C ALA A 24 -7.72 15.57 -22.37
N PRO A 25 -6.65 14.82 -22.04
CA PRO A 25 -6.84 13.40 -21.74
C PRO A 25 -7.83 13.28 -20.57
N SER A 26 -8.89 12.52 -20.80
CA SER A 26 -10.06 12.33 -19.94
C SER A 26 -9.69 11.67 -18.61
N ASP A 27 -10.60 11.71 -17.62
CA ASP A 27 -10.53 10.98 -16.35
C ASP A 27 -10.53 9.43 -16.53
N ALA A 28 -10.19 8.92 -17.71
CA ALA A 28 -10.09 7.50 -18.02
C ALA A 28 -8.83 6.89 -17.36
N ASN A 29 -9.05 6.18 -16.26
CA ASN A 29 -8.04 5.39 -15.58
C ASN A 29 -7.95 4.01 -16.24
N LEU A 30 -6.93 3.75 -17.07
CA LEU A 30 -6.78 2.46 -17.74
C LEU A 30 -6.08 1.43 -16.85
N THR A 31 -6.74 0.30 -16.61
CA THR A 31 -6.20 -0.86 -15.91
C THR A 31 -5.83 -1.96 -16.89
N PHE A 32 -4.68 -2.60 -16.69
CA PHE A 32 -4.13 -3.62 -17.57
C PHE A 32 -4.34 -5.00 -16.93
N GLN A 33 -4.69 -5.99 -17.75
CA GLN A 33 -4.82 -7.39 -17.32
C GLN A 33 -4.19 -8.30 -18.36
N ALA A 34 -3.69 -9.46 -17.93
CA ALA A 34 -3.12 -10.44 -18.83
C ALA A 34 -3.50 -11.87 -18.39
N PRO A 35 -4.74 -12.33 -18.63
CA PRO A 35 -5.12 -13.71 -18.40
C PRO A 35 -4.24 -14.65 -19.23
N MET A 36 -3.66 -15.65 -18.55
CA MET A 36 -2.74 -16.62 -19.13
C MET A 36 -3.30 -18.03 -19.04
N ALA A 37 -3.04 -18.85 -20.05
CA ALA A 37 -3.39 -20.25 -20.08
C ALA A 37 -2.34 -21.06 -20.84
N VAL A 38 -2.35 -22.38 -20.65
CA VAL A 38 -1.68 -23.33 -21.55
C VAL A 38 -2.78 -24.12 -22.25
N ASN A 39 -2.77 -24.09 -23.58
CA ASN A 39 -3.83 -24.73 -24.38
C ASN A 39 -3.65 -26.27 -24.44
N ALA A 40 -4.57 -26.95 -25.14
CA ALA A 40 -4.56 -28.41 -25.24
C ALA A 40 -3.31 -28.97 -25.97
N GLN A 41 -2.64 -28.14 -26.75
CA GLN A 41 -1.44 -28.45 -27.51
C GLN A 41 -0.14 -28.16 -26.73
N GLY A 42 -0.23 -27.62 -25.50
CA GLY A 42 0.92 -27.27 -24.67
C GLY A 42 1.50 -25.90 -24.96
N GLU A 43 0.85 -25.07 -25.79
CA GLU A 43 1.30 -23.72 -26.09
C GLU A 43 0.78 -22.74 -25.03
N PHE A 44 1.65 -21.83 -24.59
CA PHE A 44 1.29 -20.75 -23.69
C PHE A 44 0.54 -19.67 -24.47
N GLU A 45 -0.57 -19.21 -23.92
CA GLU A 45 -1.42 -18.16 -24.47
C GLU A 45 -1.67 -17.08 -23.41
N VAL A 46 -1.46 -15.82 -23.78
CA VAL A 46 -1.81 -14.66 -22.96
C VAL A 46 -2.65 -13.68 -23.75
N SER A 47 -3.79 -13.30 -23.17
CA SER A 47 -4.68 -12.29 -23.73
C SER A 47 -4.44 -10.95 -23.04
N LEU A 48 -4.09 -9.93 -23.81
CA LEU A 48 -3.82 -8.60 -23.26
C LEU A 48 -5.14 -7.85 -23.15
N ALA A 49 -5.51 -7.47 -21.93
CA ALA A 49 -6.71 -6.67 -21.67
C ALA A 49 -6.33 -5.28 -21.18
N VAL A 50 -7.14 -4.30 -21.59
CA VAL A 50 -7.10 -2.91 -21.12
C VAL A 50 -8.51 -2.49 -20.79
N ARG A 51 -8.77 -2.09 -19.54
CA ARG A 51 -10.08 -1.70 -19.04
C ARG A 51 -10.07 -0.25 -18.63
N ASN A 52 -11.12 0.49 -18.96
CA ASN A 52 -11.30 1.84 -18.45
C ASN A 52 -12.04 1.78 -17.11
N ASP A 53 -11.34 1.94 -16.00
CA ASP A 53 -11.90 2.05 -14.65
C ASP A 53 -12.21 3.51 -14.25
N GLY A 54 -11.99 4.46 -15.16
CA GLY A 54 -12.43 5.84 -15.02
C GLY A 54 -13.94 6.01 -15.18
N VAL A 55 -14.42 7.23 -14.93
CA VAL A 55 -15.83 7.61 -15.08
C VAL A 55 -16.15 8.26 -16.43
N GLU A 56 -15.12 8.57 -17.22
CA GLU A 56 -15.22 9.21 -18.53
C GLU A 56 -14.80 8.27 -19.66
N LEU A 57 -15.24 8.56 -20.88
CA LEU A 57 -14.83 7.86 -22.10
C LEU A 57 -13.32 8.00 -22.31
N PHE A 58 -12.62 6.88 -22.55
CA PHE A 58 -11.28 6.90 -23.14
C PHE A 58 -11.41 7.05 -24.66
N PRO A 59 -10.84 8.10 -25.28
CA PRO A 59 -10.90 8.28 -26.73
C PRO A 59 -10.08 7.20 -27.45
N ALA A 60 -10.41 6.91 -28.70
CA ALA A 60 -9.60 5.98 -29.49
C ALA A 60 -8.17 6.53 -29.69
N ASP A 61 -7.17 5.72 -29.38
CA ASP A 61 -5.76 6.10 -29.45
C ASP A 61 -5.05 5.24 -30.50
N ARG A 62 -4.54 5.90 -31.55
CA ARG A 62 -3.77 5.24 -32.63
C ARG A 62 -2.27 5.17 -32.35
N THR A 63 -1.84 5.75 -31.24
CA THR A 63 -0.46 5.85 -30.75
C THR A 63 -0.36 5.26 -29.34
N PHE A 64 -1.18 4.25 -29.06
CA PHE A 64 -1.23 3.60 -27.75
C PHE A 64 0.11 2.95 -27.40
N ASP A 65 0.81 2.41 -28.41
CA ASP A 65 2.17 1.86 -28.32
C ASP A 65 2.42 0.95 -27.10
N GLY A 66 1.40 0.16 -26.75
CA GLY A 66 1.47 -0.79 -25.64
C GLY A 66 2.49 -1.88 -25.94
N VAL A 67 3.27 -2.30 -24.95
CA VAL A 67 4.28 -3.34 -25.12
C VAL A 67 4.05 -4.47 -24.13
N VAL A 68 3.95 -5.69 -24.66
CA VAL A 68 4.04 -6.92 -23.87
C VAL A 68 5.44 -7.51 -24.02
N ARG A 69 6.04 -7.97 -22.92
CA ARG A 69 7.26 -8.79 -22.93
C ARG A 69 7.07 -10.02 -22.09
N ILE A 70 7.70 -11.12 -22.50
CA ILE A 70 7.92 -12.31 -21.67
C ILE A 70 9.42 -12.43 -21.48
N LEU A 71 9.87 -12.45 -20.24
CA LEU A 71 11.27 -12.58 -19.83
C LEU A 71 11.50 -13.98 -19.23
N ASP A 72 12.66 -14.58 -19.49
CA ASP A 72 13.11 -15.78 -18.79
C ASP A 72 13.60 -15.45 -17.36
N ALA A 73 13.97 -16.50 -16.60
CA ALA A 73 14.49 -16.36 -15.24
C ALA A 73 15.80 -15.54 -15.13
N GLN A 74 16.49 -15.31 -16.24
CA GLN A 74 17.69 -14.48 -16.32
C GLN A 74 17.38 -13.04 -16.76
N GLY A 75 16.11 -12.72 -17.01
CA GLY A 75 15.66 -11.40 -17.46
C GLY A 75 15.80 -11.18 -18.98
N ASN A 76 16.13 -12.21 -19.77
CA ASN A 76 16.23 -12.05 -21.22
C ASN A 76 14.84 -12.13 -21.86
N PRO A 77 14.52 -11.27 -22.84
CA PRO A 77 13.25 -11.33 -23.54
C PRO A 77 13.17 -12.57 -24.43
N VAL A 78 12.20 -13.44 -24.13
CA VAL A 78 11.83 -14.59 -24.96
C VAL A 78 10.64 -14.30 -25.87
N ALA A 79 9.88 -13.23 -25.58
CA ALA A 79 8.90 -12.65 -26.48
C ALA A 79 8.73 -11.15 -26.22
N GLU A 80 8.46 -10.39 -27.27
CA GLU A 80 8.08 -8.97 -27.20
C GLU A 80 7.10 -8.69 -28.35
N GLU A 81 5.97 -8.04 -28.05
CA GLU A 81 5.02 -7.57 -29.05
C GLU A 81 4.47 -6.19 -28.71
N THR A 82 4.11 -5.44 -29.75
CA THR A 82 3.60 -4.07 -29.63
C THR A 82 2.15 -3.99 -30.10
N VAL A 83 1.33 -3.31 -29.30
CA VAL A 83 -0.05 -2.95 -29.59
C VAL A 83 -0.08 -1.48 -29.97
N ALA A 84 -0.09 -1.21 -31.27
CA ALA A 84 0.01 0.16 -31.79
C ALA A 84 -1.20 1.05 -31.43
N SER A 85 -2.39 0.48 -31.28
CA SER A 85 -3.62 1.25 -31.09
C SER A 85 -4.61 0.61 -30.12
N LEU A 86 -5.35 1.45 -29.41
CA LEU A 86 -6.48 1.08 -28.57
C LEU A 86 -7.76 1.76 -29.08
N ARG A 87 -8.86 0.99 -29.18
CA ARG A 87 -10.17 1.56 -29.50
C ARG A 87 -10.67 2.45 -28.35
N ALA A 88 -11.65 3.30 -28.62
CA ALA A 88 -12.34 4.03 -27.56
C ALA A 88 -12.99 3.05 -26.56
N LEU A 89 -12.96 3.38 -25.27
CA LEU A 89 -13.50 2.59 -24.17
C LEU A 89 -14.42 3.43 -23.30
N GLU A 90 -15.68 3.05 -23.20
CA GLU A 90 -16.60 3.65 -22.23
C GLU A 90 -16.17 3.36 -20.78
N ALA A 91 -16.73 4.09 -19.82
CA ALA A 91 -16.47 3.84 -18.40
C ALA A 91 -16.88 2.40 -18.03
N GLY A 92 -15.95 1.64 -17.44
CA GLY A 92 -16.11 0.23 -17.10
C GLY A 92 -15.80 -0.77 -18.21
N ASP A 93 -15.61 -0.30 -19.45
CA ASP A 93 -15.50 -1.10 -20.67
C ASP A 93 -14.09 -1.72 -20.82
N THR A 94 -13.97 -2.92 -21.40
CA THR A 94 -12.69 -3.63 -21.58
C THR A 94 -12.40 -3.90 -23.06
N ALA A 95 -11.19 -3.60 -23.51
CA ALA A 95 -10.63 -4.01 -24.80
C ALA A 95 -9.65 -5.17 -24.64
N TRP A 96 -9.57 -5.99 -25.69
CA TRP A 96 -8.65 -7.12 -25.82
C TRP A 96 -7.81 -6.90 -27.08
N PRO A 97 -6.85 -5.97 -27.07
CA PRO A 97 -6.17 -5.55 -28.29
C PRO A 97 -5.26 -6.61 -28.91
N ALA A 98 -4.79 -7.59 -28.15
CA ALA A 98 -3.97 -8.67 -28.68
C ALA A 98 -4.02 -9.95 -27.83
N THR A 99 -3.69 -11.06 -28.47
CA THR A 99 -3.43 -12.34 -27.83
C THR A 99 -2.11 -12.86 -28.35
N LEU A 100 -1.16 -13.10 -27.45
CA LEU A 100 0.15 -13.64 -27.73
C LEU A 100 0.15 -15.15 -27.44
N ARG A 101 0.64 -15.95 -28.39
CA ARG A 101 0.84 -17.38 -28.24
C ARG A 101 2.31 -17.76 -28.45
N ARG A 102 2.88 -18.57 -27.55
CA ARG A 102 4.28 -18.99 -27.59
C ARG A 102 4.47 -20.39 -27.02
N GLU A 103 5.40 -21.13 -27.60
CA GLU A 103 5.96 -22.32 -26.96
C GLU A 103 7.00 -21.88 -25.93
N LEU A 104 6.75 -22.20 -24.65
CA LEU A 104 7.67 -21.91 -23.55
C LEU A 104 8.15 -23.22 -22.95
N ALA A 105 9.47 -23.34 -22.76
CA ALA A 105 10.05 -24.48 -22.07
C ALA A 105 9.64 -24.47 -20.58
N PRO A 106 9.75 -25.60 -19.86
CA PRO A 106 9.60 -25.60 -18.42
C PRO A 106 10.62 -24.64 -17.76
N GLY A 107 10.14 -23.74 -16.93
CA GLY A 107 10.96 -22.66 -16.37
C GLY A 107 10.13 -21.58 -15.70
N ALA A 108 10.82 -20.67 -15.00
CA ALA A 108 10.25 -19.45 -14.45
C ALA A 108 10.35 -18.31 -15.48
N TYR A 109 9.31 -17.51 -15.56
CA TYR A 109 9.14 -16.43 -16.50
C TYR A 109 8.48 -15.23 -15.84
N GLU A 110 8.56 -14.09 -16.49
CA GLU A 110 7.87 -12.87 -16.10
C GLU A 110 7.23 -12.23 -17.32
N LEU A 111 5.97 -11.82 -17.20
CA LEU A 111 5.28 -11.04 -18.22
C LEU A 111 5.19 -9.58 -17.81
N THR A 112 5.56 -8.65 -18.68
CA THR A 112 5.24 -7.23 -18.52
C THR A 112 4.22 -6.80 -19.57
N TRP A 113 3.19 -6.05 -19.21
CA TRP A 113 2.22 -5.48 -20.15
C TRP A 113 1.84 -4.06 -19.73
N GLY A 114 2.01 -3.08 -20.62
CA GLY A 114 1.70 -1.68 -20.32
C GLY A 114 1.83 -0.81 -21.55
N ALA A 115 1.49 0.47 -21.43
CA ALA A 115 1.62 1.45 -22.51
C ALA A 115 2.23 2.76 -22.00
N PRO A 116 2.99 3.49 -22.83
CA PRO A 116 3.51 4.80 -22.47
C PRO A 116 2.41 5.74 -21.97
N GLY A 117 2.62 6.40 -20.83
CA GLY A 117 1.62 7.29 -20.22
C GLY A 117 0.47 6.57 -19.51
N HIS A 118 0.47 5.24 -19.47
CA HIS A 118 -0.51 4.41 -18.76
C HIS A 118 0.18 3.45 -17.78
N ALA A 119 -0.62 2.80 -16.91
CA ALA A 119 -0.12 1.80 -15.99
C ALA A 119 0.46 0.57 -16.72
N ALA A 120 1.34 -0.17 -16.05
CA ALA A 120 1.86 -1.43 -16.53
C ALA A 120 1.73 -2.51 -15.44
N ILE A 121 1.51 -3.74 -15.85
CA ILE A 121 1.50 -4.92 -14.97
C ILE A 121 2.74 -5.77 -15.21
N ARG A 122 3.18 -6.44 -14.16
CA ARG A 122 4.24 -7.45 -14.17
C ARG A 122 3.69 -8.70 -13.50
N ILE A 123 3.77 -9.85 -14.15
CA ILE A 123 3.21 -11.10 -13.65
C ILE A 123 4.28 -12.20 -13.71
N PRO A 124 4.80 -12.68 -12.56
CA PRO A 124 5.63 -13.87 -12.54
C PRO A 124 4.79 -15.12 -12.79
N PHE A 125 5.27 -16.00 -13.64
CA PHE A 125 4.64 -17.30 -13.88
C PHE A 125 5.68 -18.38 -14.14
N ALA A 126 5.29 -19.63 -13.96
CA ALA A 126 6.13 -20.77 -14.24
C ALA A 126 5.41 -21.76 -15.15
N ILE A 127 6.15 -22.34 -16.08
CA ILE A 127 5.73 -23.49 -16.86
C ILE A 127 6.38 -24.71 -16.23
N ALA A 128 5.57 -25.69 -15.81
CA ALA A 128 6.04 -26.93 -15.23
C ALA A 128 5.50 -28.12 -16.03
N GLU A 129 6.34 -29.11 -16.29
CA GLU A 129 5.90 -30.37 -16.89
C GLU A 129 5.43 -31.33 -15.80
N ARG A 130 4.20 -31.84 -15.92
CA ARG A 130 3.63 -32.87 -15.05
C ARG A 130 2.93 -33.92 -15.90
N ASP A 131 3.31 -35.18 -15.72
CA ASP A 131 2.73 -36.33 -16.44
C ASP A 131 2.75 -36.18 -17.99
N GLY A 132 3.80 -35.57 -18.54
CA GLY A 132 3.95 -35.33 -19.99
C GLY A 132 3.09 -34.18 -20.54
N ARG A 133 2.52 -33.34 -19.66
CA ARG A 133 1.74 -32.16 -20.02
C ARG A 133 2.32 -30.91 -19.36
N LEU A 134 2.41 -29.83 -20.13
CA LEU A 134 2.78 -28.52 -19.60
C LEU A 134 1.63 -27.93 -18.77
N THR A 135 1.97 -27.43 -17.59
CA THR A 135 1.06 -26.80 -16.65
C THR A 135 1.55 -25.40 -16.32
N LEU A 136 0.64 -24.44 -16.29
CA LEU A 136 0.91 -23.07 -15.87
C LEU A 136 0.72 -22.96 -14.36
N SER A 137 1.76 -22.49 -13.66
CA SER A 137 1.68 -22.03 -12.28
C SER A 137 1.97 -20.55 -12.26
N VAL A 138 0.94 -19.72 -12.17
CA VAL A 138 1.15 -18.28 -11.93
C VAL A 138 1.59 -18.13 -10.47
N GLY A 139 2.73 -17.48 -10.24
CA GLY A 139 3.23 -17.23 -8.89
C GLY A 139 2.31 -16.23 -8.21
N GLY A 140 1.49 -16.69 -7.27
CA GLY A 140 0.56 -15.84 -6.51
C GLY A 140 -0.74 -15.53 -7.26
N LYS A 141 -1.82 -15.32 -6.48
CA LYS A 141 -2.92 -14.45 -6.93
C LYS A 141 -2.29 -13.14 -7.39
N GLY A 142 -2.82 -12.47 -8.42
CA GLY A 142 -2.34 -11.15 -8.85
C GLY A 142 -2.02 -10.26 -7.65
N GLU A 143 -0.73 -10.17 -7.33
CA GLU A 143 -0.15 -9.40 -6.24
C GLU A 143 0.66 -8.30 -6.92
N PRO A 144 0.41 -7.02 -6.66
CA PRO A 144 1.34 -5.95 -6.85
C PRO A 144 2.45 -6.17 -5.85
N VAL A 145 3.63 -6.36 -6.41
CA VAL A 145 4.89 -6.54 -5.72
C VAL A 145 5.65 -5.23 -5.89
N GLY A 146 5.98 -4.43 -4.87
CA GLY A 146 5.84 -4.69 -3.45
C GLY A 146 6.85 -5.68 -2.90
N GLN A 147 8.07 -5.73 -3.46
CA GLN A 147 9.30 -6.16 -2.80
C GLN A 147 10.52 -5.81 -3.68
N ASP A 148 11.36 -4.92 -3.15
CA ASP A 148 12.73 -4.58 -3.57
C ASP A 148 12.95 -4.34 -5.06
N VAL A 149 12.21 -3.37 -5.61
CA VAL A 149 12.65 -2.68 -6.83
C VAL A 149 13.83 -1.82 -6.41
N GLU A 150 15.05 -2.22 -6.79
CA GLU A 150 16.17 -1.30 -6.84
C GLU A 150 15.66 -0.10 -7.66
N PRO A 151 15.56 1.11 -7.08
CA PRO A 151 15.01 2.24 -7.80
C PRO A 151 15.76 2.37 -9.11
N ASP A 152 15.06 2.72 -10.20
CA ASP A 152 15.72 3.22 -11.41
C ASP A 152 16.90 4.10 -10.98
N ALA A 153 18.08 3.97 -11.57
CA ALA A 153 19.28 4.69 -11.14
C ALA A 153 19.02 6.21 -11.02
N ALA A 154 18.04 6.74 -11.77
CA ALA A 154 17.56 8.11 -11.66
C ALA A 154 16.65 8.41 -10.44
N ALA A 155 15.93 7.41 -9.91
CA ALA A 155 15.05 7.50 -8.74
C ALA A 155 15.78 7.31 -7.40
N ALA A 156 16.90 6.58 -7.38
CA ALA A 156 17.66 6.26 -6.15
C ALA A 156 17.90 7.46 -5.21
N PRO A 157 18.43 8.61 -5.67
CA PRO A 157 18.64 9.76 -4.80
C PRO A 157 17.34 10.37 -4.24
N LEU A 158 16.21 10.22 -4.95
CA LEU A 158 14.90 10.68 -4.50
C LEU A 158 14.30 9.74 -3.46
N VAL A 159 14.50 8.43 -3.63
CA VAL A 159 14.11 7.39 -2.67
C VAL A 159 14.86 7.58 -1.36
N ASP A 160 16.18 7.77 -1.40
CA ASP A 160 16.99 8.03 -0.20
C ASP A 160 16.52 9.29 0.53
N LYS A 161 16.22 10.35 -0.23
CA LYS A 161 15.69 11.59 0.34
C LYS A 161 14.32 11.40 0.99
N ALA A 162 13.44 10.63 0.36
CA ALA A 162 12.11 10.32 0.89
C ALA A 162 12.20 9.46 2.17
N ARG A 163 13.06 8.44 2.19
CA ARG A 163 13.31 7.63 3.41
C ARG A 163 13.90 8.46 4.54
N ALA A 164 14.87 9.32 4.25
CA ALA A 164 15.47 10.20 5.26
C ALA A 164 14.47 11.23 5.82
N ASP A 165 13.58 11.75 4.98
CA ASP A 165 12.49 12.62 5.41
C ASP A 165 11.49 11.88 6.31
N LEU A 166 11.05 10.69 5.89
CA LEU A 166 10.11 9.87 6.66
C LEU A 166 10.71 9.39 7.99
N ALA A 167 11.98 8.97 8.00
CA ALA A 167 12.72 8.59 9.19
C ALA A 167 12.75 9.72 10.22
N ARG A 168 13.06 10.94 9.78
CA ARG A 168 13.05 12.12 10.64
C ARG A 168 11.65 12.45 11.15
N ALA A 169 10.64 12.36 10.30
CA ALA A 169 9.26 12.66 10.65
C ALA A 169 8.69 11.69 11.69
N LEU A 170 9.11 10.41 11.64
CA LEU A 170 8.63 9.35 12.54
C LEU A 170 9.58 9.06 13.71
N GLY A 171 10.78 9.63 13.73
CA GLY A 171 11.80 9.33 14.74
C GLY A 171 12.37 7.91 14.63
N LEU A 172 12.38 7.35 13.42
CA LEU A 172 12.83 5.99 13.13
C LEU A 172 14.22 5.97 12.48
N ALA A 173 14.87 4.80 12.49
CA ALA A 173 16.06 4.59 11.69
C ALA A 173 15.68 4.34 10.21
N VAL A 174 16.54 4.77 9.28
CA VAL A 174 16.24 4.73 7.84
C VAL A 174 16.06 3.28 7.35
N ASP A 175 16.79 2.34 7.92
CA ASP A 175 16.70 0.89 7.65
C ASP A 175 15.40 0.24 8.12
N GLU A 176 14.63 0.89 9.00
CA GLU A 176 13.28 0.46 9.37
C GLU A 176 12.21 0.81 8.32
N ILE A 177 12.61 1.54 7.27
CA ILE A 177 11.73 2.01 6.20
C ILE A 177 12.02 1.21 4.94
N ALA A 178 11.06 0.37 4.55
CA ALA A 178 11.10 -0.40 3.33
C ALA A 178 10.66 0.46 2.13
N VAL A 179 11.25 0.20 0.97
CA VAL A 179 10.82 0.79 -0.31
C VAL A 179 9.90 -0.20 -0.98
N VAL A 180 8.65 0.18 -1.20
CA VAL A 180 7.64 -0.65 -1.87
C VAL A 180 7.72 -0.47 -3.37
N SER A 181 7.77 0.79 -3.83
CA SER A 181 7.90 1.14 -5.24
C SER A 181 8.47 2.55 -5.42
N ALA A 182 9.04 2.79 -6.61
CA ALA A 182 9.41 4.11 -7.10
C ALA A 182 9.02 4.20 -8.59
N GLU A 183 7.84 4.75 -8.86
CA GLU A 183 7.21 4.71 -10.18
C GLU A 183 7.35 6.06 -10.90
N PRO A 184 7.93 6.10 -12.11
CA PRO A 184 7.94 7.30 -12.93
C PRO A 184 6.52 7.85 -13.09
N THR A 185 6.31 9.12 -12.75
CA THR A 185 4.99 9.78 -12.73
C THR A 185 5.08 11.15 -13.40
N MET A 186 4.08 11.48 -14.21
CA MET A 186 3.93 12.81 -14.84
C MET A 186 2.96 13.65 -14.02
N PHE A 187 3.49 14.65 -13.31
CA PHE A 187 2.67 15.54 -12.48
C PHE A 187 2.11 16.70 -13.30
N ARG A 188 0.85 17.08 -13.06
CA ARG A 188 0.16 18.13 -13.86
C ARG A 188 0.82 19.51 -13.76
N ASP A 189 1.48 19.78 -12.64
CA ASP A 189 2.17 21.04 -12.38
C ASP A 189 3.38 20.82 -11.46
N SER A 190 4.12 21.90 -11.22
CA SER A 190 5.30 21.87 -10.35
C SER A 190 4.97 21.71 -8.86
N SER A 191 3.69 21.58 -8.47
CA SER A 191 3.27 21.25 -7.10
C SER A 191 3.43 19.77 -6.80
N LEU A 192 3.56 18.93 -7.83
CA LEU A 192 3.58 17.47 -7.73
C LEU A 192 2.30 16.92 -7.09
N GLY A 193 1.16 17.59 -7.29
CA GLY A 193 -0.13 17.19 -6.73
C GLY A 193 -0.32 17.48 -5.23
N VAL A 194 0.64 18.16 -4.59
CA VAL A 194 0.54 18.56 -3.18
C VAL A 194 0.80 20.08 -3.06
N PRO A 195 -0.17 20.94 -3.40
CA PRO A 195 0.01 22.39 -3.36
C PRO A 195 0.02 22.92 -1.93
N GLU A 196 1.14 23.52 -1.51
CA GLU A 196 1.23 24.24 -0.24
C GLU A 196 0.45 25.57 -0.29
N PRO A 197 -0.28 25.94 0.79
CA PRO A 197 -1.00 27.20 0.87
C PRO A 197 -0.10 28.43 0.64
N GLY A 198 -0.58 29.38 -0.16
CA GLY A 198 0.13 30.64 -0.43
C GLY A 198 1.30 30.53 -1.41
N ARG A 199 1.57 29.35 -2.00
CA ARG A 199 2.53 29.19 -3.10
C ARG A 199 1.85 29.18 -4.47
N VAL A 200 2.58 29.68 -5.46
CA VAL A 200 2.19 29.63 -6.88
C VAL A 200 3.02 28.55 -7.57
N TYR A 201 2.38 27.67 -8.33
CA TYR A 201 3.01 26.58 -9.05
C TYR A 201 2.88 26.76 -10.56
N SER A 202 3.94 26.37 -11.29
CA SER A 202 3.96 26.43 -12.74
C SER A 202 3.13 25.28 -13.32
N GLN A 203 2.23 25.60 -14.24
CA GLN A 203 1.33 24.64 -14.92
C GLN A 203 2.05 23.88 -16.04
N VAL A 204 3.21 23.31 -15.71
CA VAL A 204 4.04 22.52 -16.63
C VAL A 204 4.01 21.08 -16.17
N ILE A 205 3.72 20.18 -17.10
CA ILE A 205 3.82 18.75 -16.86
C ILE A 205 5.24 18.44 -16.39
N THR A 206 5.37 17.96 -15.17
CA THR A 206 6.64 17.78 -14.49
C THR A 206 6.92 16.28 -14.34
N PRO A 207 7.89 15.72 -15.08
CA PRO A 207 8.32 14.34 -14.88
C PRO A 207 8.94 14.16 -13.49
N GLY A 208 8.61 13.06 -12.83
CA GLY A 208 9.10 12.74 -11.50
C GLY A 208 8.81 11.30 -11.12
N TYR A 209 8.70 11.02 -9.83
CA TYR A 209 8.45 9.71 -9.26
C TYR A 209 7.38 9.77 -8.17
N ALA A 210 6.48 8.79 -8.16
CA ALA A 210 5.68 8.43 -7.01
C ALA A 210 6.39 7.29 -6.26
N ILE A 211 6.84 7.57 -5.05
CA ILE A 211 7.63 6.68 -4.21
C ILE A 211 6.73 6.19 -3.08
N THR A 212 6.55 4.88 -2.98
CA THR A 212 5.80 4.26 -1.89
C THR A 212 6.78 3.64 -0.90
N LEU A 213 6.71 4.09 0.35
CA LEU A 213 7.50 3.57 1.47
C LEU A 213 6.59 2.83 2.44
N GLU A 214 7.12 1.81 3.12
CA GLU A 214 6.36 0.99 4.07
C GLU A 214 7.06 0.97 5.43
N VAL A 215 6.27 1.10 6.49
CA VAL A 215 6.72 1.03 7.89
C VAL A 215 5.74 0.16 8.69
N GLY A 216 6.02 -1.13 8.79
CA GLY A 216 5.05 -2.11 9.29
C GLY A 216 3.90 -2.27 8.29
N GLU A 217 2.65 -2.10 8.73
CA GLU A 217 1.46 -2.27 7.87
C GLU A 217 1.04 -0.99 7.12
N MET A 218 1.73 0.11 7.39
CA MET A 218 1.37 1.44 6.89
C MET A 218 2.23 1.80 5.70
N VAL A 219 1.61 2.41 4.70
CA VAL A 219 2.33 2.92 3.52
C VAL A 219 2.31 4.45 3.48
N TYR A 220 3.37 5.02 2.93
CA TYR A 220 3.61 6.45 2.84
C TYR A 220 4.00 6.77 1.40
N VAL A 221 3.20 7.62 0.75
CA VAL A 221 3.45 8.02 -0.63
C VAL A 221 4.17 9.37 -0.66
N TYR A 222 5.23 9.45 -1.44
CA TYR A 222 5.99 10.66 -1.73
C TYR A 222 5.93 10.95 -3.22
N HIS A 223 5.70 12.19 -3.59
CA HIS A 223 5.91 12.65 -4.96
C HIS A 223 7.22 13.43 -5.05
N ALA A 224 8.01 13.14 -6.08
CA ALA A 224 9.37 13.64 -6.19
C ALA A 224 9.68 14.08 -7.62
N ALA A 225 10.33 15.23 -7.81
CA ALA A 225 10.81 15.68 -9.11
C ALA A 225 12.02 16.60 -8.96
N GLY A 226 13.03 16.41 -9.81
CA GLY A 226 14.29 17.15 -9.71
C GLY A 226 14.95 16.94 -8.34
N SER A 227 14.95 17.97 -7.49
CA SER A 227 15.43 17.88 -6.10
C SER A 227 14.31 17.99 -5.06
N ARG A 228 13.05 18.18 -5.48
CA ARG A 228 11.90 18.33 -4.57
C ARG A 228 11.31 16.97 -4.24
N ILE A 229 10.98 16.77 -2.96
CA ILE A 229 10.11 15.69 -2.50
C ILE A 229 8.96 16.32 -1.70
N VAL A 230 7.77 15.76 -1.83
CA VAL A 230 6.59 16.13 -1.03
C VAL A 230 5.90 14.85 -0.57
N ARG A 231 5.60 14.76 0.72
CA ARG A 231 4.78 13.66 1.24
C ARG A 231 3.33 13.92 0.85
N VAL A 232 2.69 12.93 0.24
CA VAL A 232 1.27 13.01 -0.12
C VAL A 232 0.45 12.84 1.16
N PRO A 233 -0.35 13.84 1.56
CA PRO A 233 -1.24 13.68 2.70
C PRO A 233 -2.38 12.72 2.32
N PRO A 234 -2.91 11.95 3.29
CA PRO A 234 -4.21 11.31 3.12
C PRO A 234 -5.27 12.38 2.75
N LYS A 235 -6.23 12.07 1.87
CA LYS A 235 -7.26 13.04 1.41
C LYS A 235 -7.99 13.70 2.59
N GLU A 236 -8.10 15.04 2.57
CA GLU A 236 -8.73 15.86 3.63
C GLU A 236 -10.22 15.59 3.90
N THR A 237 -10.94 14.87 3.03
CA THR A 237 -12.30 14.37 3.32
C THR A 237 -12.33 13.40 4.52
N ALA A 238 -11.18 12.80 4.85
CA ALA A 238 -10.54 12.98 6.15
C ALA A 238 -11.44 12.99 7.41
N THR A 239 -11.85 14.18 7.81
CA THR A 239 -12.20 14.43 9.21
C THR A 239 -13.64 14.07 9.56
N GLU A 240 -14.60 14.28 8.66
CA GLU A 240 -16.00 13.89 8.89
C GLU A 240 -16.21 12.37 8.78
N GLU A 241 -15.61 11.74 7.76
CA GLU A 241 -15.64 10.29 7.58
C GLU A 241 -14.94 9.59 8.75
N GLY A 242 -13.76 10.08 9.16
CA GLY A 242 -13.04 9.55 10.32
C GLY A 242 -13.84 9.64 11.62
N ALA A 243 -14.55 10.76 11.85
CA ALA A 243 -15.41 10.91 13.02
C ALA A 243 -16.59 9.91 13.01
N ALA A 244 -17.22 9.70 11.85
CA ALA A 244 -18.30 8.71 11.70
C ALA A 244 -17.80 7.28 11.95
N LEU A 245 -16.64 6.92 11.37
CA LEU A 245 -16.01 5.61 11.58
C LEU A 245 -15.56 5.42 13.03
N ALA A 246 -15.11 6.47 13.72
CA ALA A 246 -14.78 6.40 15.14
C ALA A 246 -16.01 6.08 16.01
N GLN A 247 -17.16 6.67 15.71
CA GLN A 247 -18.41 6.32 16.39
C GLN A 247 -18.86 4.88 16.08
N GLN A 248 -18.68 4.41 14.85
CA GLN A 248 -18.96 3.03 14.48
C GLN A 248 -18.03 2.05 15.22
N ALA A 249 -16.75 2.37 15.36
CA ALA A 249 -15.78 1.60 16.14
C ALA A 249 -16.14 1.55 17.63
N VAL A 250 -16.60 2.67 18.21
CA VAL A 250 -17.12 2.71 19.59
C VAL A 250 -18.32 1.78 19.76
N ALA A 251 -19.26 1.80 18.81
CA ALA A 251 -20.44 0.94 18.87
C ALA A 251 -20.09 -0.56 18.76
N ASP A 252 -19.17 -0.91 17.85
CA ASP A 252 -18.66 -2.28 17.71
C ASP A 252 -17.94 -2.74 18.99
N LEU A 253 -17.04 -1.92 19.55
CA LEU A 253 -16.32 -2.24 20.78
C LEU A 253 -17.25 -2.37 21.99
N ALA A 254 -18.25 -1.48 22.10
CA ALA A 254 -19.30 -1.56 23.13
C ALA A 254 -20.05 -2.89 23.06
N GLY A 255 -20.43 -3.31 21.85
CA GLY A 255 -21.09 -4.60 21.62
C GLY A 255 -20.20 -5.79 22.02
N ARG A 256 -18.91 -5.75 21.69
CA ARG A 256 -17.94 -6.81 22.03
C ARG A 256 -17.69 -6.92 23.52
N LEU A 257 -17.56 -5.79 24.22
CA LEU A 257 -17.25 -5.75 25.65
C LEU A 257 -18.49 -5.79 26.55
N GLY A 258 -19.69 -5.64 25.99
CA GLY A 258 -20.93 -5.51 26.76
C GLY A 258 -20.99 -4.23 27.59
N LEU A 259 -20.29 -3.17 27.16
CA LEU A 259 -20.21 -1.89 27.87
C LEU A 259 -21.12 -0.83 27.22
N PRO A 260 -21.65 0.14 27.97
CA PRO A 260 -22.28 1.32 27.39
C PRO A 260 -21.27 2.12 26.56
N VAL A 261 -21.69 2.64 25.40
CA VAL A 261 -20.82 3.46 24.52
C VAL A 261 -20.16 4.64 25.25
N GLY A 262 -20.81 5.21 26.26
CA GLY A 262 -20.27 6.30 27.07
C GLY A 262 -19.08 5.92 27.96
N GLN A 263 -18.77 4.63 28.11
CA GLN A 263 -17.59 4.14 28.82
C GLN A 263 -16.39 3.89 27.90
N ILE A 264 -16.52 4.21 26.61
CA ILE A 264 -15.46 4.07 25.62
C ILE A 264 -15.05 5.46 25.16
N ALA A 265 -13.80 5.82 25.40
CA ALA A 265 -13.23 7.09 25.00
C ALA A 265 -12.51 6.96 23.66
N ILE A 266 -12.82 7.83 22.70
CA ILE A 266 -12.00 8.01 21.50
C ILE A 266 -10.77 8.81 21.91
N LYS A 267 -9.58 8.22 21.79
CA LYS A 267 -8.31 8.87 22.09
C LYS A 267 -7.69 9.51 20.86
N GLU A 268 -7.80 8.84 19.72
CA GLU A 268 -7.16 9.27 18.50
C GLU A 268 -7.93 8.80 17.26
N THR A 269 -7.89 9.58 16.19
CA THR A 269 -8.39 9.20 14.87
C THR A 269 -7.45 9.80 13.84
N LEU A 270 -6.55 8.96 13.33
CA LEU A 270 -5.49 9.37 12.41
C LEU A 270 -5.79 8.86 11.01
N PRO A 271 -5.85 9.72 9.99
CA PRO A 271 -5.93 9.26 8.62
C PRO A 271 -4.60 8.63 8.19
N THR A 272 -4.68 7.59 7.38
CA THR A 272 -3.54 6.79 6.93
C THR A 272 -3.79 6.12 5.59
N MET A 273 -2.77 5.44 5.06
CA MET A 273 -2.89 4.57 3.89
C MET A 273 -2.48 3.15 4.30
N PHE A 274 -3.34 2.19 4.01
CA PHE A 274 -3.06 0.77 4.18
C PHE A 274 -2.49 0.19 2.90
N ARG A 275 -1.63 -0.82 3.03
CA ARG A 275 -1.03 -1.52 1.89
C ARG A 275 -2.07 -2.14 0.94
N ASP A 276 -3.15 -2.66 1.50
CA ASP A 276 -4.20 -3.37 0.76
C ASP A 276 -5.58 -3.16 1.40
N SER A 277 -6.60 -3.76 0.78
CA SER A 277 -7.98 -3.70 1.28
C SER A 277 -8.26 -4.60 2.50
N SER A 278 -7.25 -5.29 3.04
CA SER A 278 -7.35 -5.99 4.33
C SER A 278 -7.35 -5.03 5.50
N LEU A 279 -6.87 -3.79 5.27
CA LEU A 279 -6.65 -2.79 6.31
C LEU A 279 -5.69 -3.31 7.39
N GLY A 280 -4.72 -4.16 7.03
CA GLY A 280 -3.79 -4.78 7.98
C GLY A 280 -4.37 -5.95 8.79
N VAL A 281 -5.65 -6.29 8.59
CA VAL A 281 -6.33 -7.37 9.33
C VAL A 281 -6.81 -8.43 8.33
N ALA A 282 -5.86 -9.17 7.77
CA ALA A 282 -6.15 -10.23 6.82
C ALA A 282 -6.68 -11.49 7.54
N GLU A 283 -7.89 -11.91 7.18
CA GLU A 283 -8.50 -13.15 7.67
C GLU A 283 -8.09 -14.35 6.81
N PRO A 284 -7.80 -15.52 7.42
CA PRO A 284 -7.47 -16.73 6.67
C PRO A 284 -8.55 -17.10 5.66
N GLY A 285 -8.15 -17.31 4.40
CA GLY A 285 -9.05 -17.73 3.33
C GLY A 285 -9.79 -16.59 2.63
N GLN A 286 -9.70 -15.35 3.11
CA GLN A 286 -10.23 -14.18 2.41
C GLN A 286 -9.28 -13.70 1.31
N VAL A 287 -9.83 -13.00 0.32
CA VAL A 287 -9.06 -12.37 -0.76
C VAL A 287 -9.19 -10.86 -0.61
N TYR A 288 -8.06 -10.17 -0.48
CA TYR A 288 -8.02 -8.73 -0.39
C TYR A 288 -7.47 -8.16 -1.70
N LEU A 289 -8.01 -7.00 -2.10
CA LEU A 289 -7.49 -6.26 -3.23
C LEU A 289 -6.18 -5.62 -2.79
N PRO A 290 -5.09 -5.87 -3.49
CA PRO A 290 -3.79 -5.34 -3.10
C PRO A 290 -3.62 -3.90 -3.60
N ALA A 291 -4.56 -3.04 -3.21
CA ALA A 291 -4.60 -1.64 -3.57
C ALA A 291 -4.31 -0.81 -2.34
N VAL A 292 -3.39 0.17 -2.47
CA VAL A 292 -3.13 1.14 -1.42
C VAL A 292 -4.43 1.85 -1.06
N THR A 293 -4.94 1.59 0.14
CA THR A 293 -6.30 1.93 0.54
C THR A 293 -6.26 3.05 1.58
N PRO A 294 -6.77 4.25 1.27
CA PRO A 294 -6.96 5.30 2.27
C PRO A 294 -7.87 4.84 3.40
N GLY A 295 -7.55 5.22 4.64
CA GLY A 295 -8.36 4.86 5.79
C GLY A 295 -7.91 5.55 7.07
N TYR A 296 -8.25 4.95 8.21
CA TYR A 296 -8.01 5.51 9.54
C TYR A 296 -7.48 4.48 10.51
N ILE A 297 -6.57 4.92 11.39
CA ILE A 297 -6.25 4.28 12.66
C ILE A 297 -7.05 5.00 13.74
N ILE A 298 -7.97 4.29 14.39
CA ILE A 298 -8.83 4.81 15.45
C ILE A 298 -8.39 4.15 16.76
N ARG A 299 -7.96 4.97 17.72
CA ARG A 299 -7.57 4.49 19.05
C ARG A 299 -8.68 4.80 20.04
N LEU A 300 -9.20 3.75 20.64
CA LEU A 300 -10.21 3.80 21.69
C LEU A 300 -9.59 3.39 23.02
N GLU A 301 -10.23 3.76 24.12
CA GLU A 301 -9.89 3.28 25.46
C GLU A 301 -11.18 2.90 26.18
N ALA A 302 -11.20 1.71 26.78
CA ALA A 302 -12.29 1.24 27.62
C ALA A 302 -11.70 0.63 28.90
N ASN A 303 -12.20 1.05 30.07
CA ASN A 303 -11.68 0.61 31.38
C ASN A 303 -10.15 0.75 31.53
N GLY A 304 -9.56 1.78 30.93
CA GLY A 304 -8.11 2.01 30.94
C GLY A 304 -7.29 1.12 30.00
N GLN A 305 -7.94 0.26 29.21
CA GLN A 305 -7.28 -0.55 28.18
C GLN A 305 -7.43 0.10 26.80
N PRO A 306 -6.34 0.22 26.02
CA PRO A 306 -6.39 0.76 24.66
C PRO A 306 -6.84 -0.30 23.65
N TYR A 307 -7.61 0.13 22.65
CA TYR A 307 -8.06 -0.68 21.52
C TYR A 307 -7.78 0.06 20.22
N THR A 308 -7.32 -0.65 19.19
CA THR A 308 -7.04 -0.05 17.87
C THR A 308 -7.96 -0.63 16.82
N TYR A 309 -8.63 0.25 16.10
CA TYR A 309 -9.45 -0.07 14.94
C TYR A 309 -8.79 0.46 13.68
N HIS A 310 -8.81 -0.34 12.63
CA HIS A 310 -8.50 0.11 11.28
C HIS A 310 -9.81 0.28 10.51
N ALA A 311 -9.93 1.35 9.74
CA ALA A 311 -11.18 1.69 9.08
C ALA A 311 -10.97 2.27 7.69
N SER A 312 -11.89 1.99 6.78
CA SER A 312 -11.93 2.59 5.44
C SER A 312 -13.33 2.46 4.85
N GLY A 313 -13.83 3.52 4.21
CA GLY A 313 -15.17 3.56 3.63
C GLY A 313 -16.25 3.38 4.70
N GLN A 314 -16.88 2.20 4.77
CA GLN A 314 -17.91 1.87 5.76
C GLN A 314 -17.51 0.73 6.71
N ARG A 315 -16.26 0.26 6.60
CA ARG A 315 -15.76 -0.89 7.35
C ARG A 315 -14.88 -0.41 8.50
N VAL A 316 -15.17 -0.90 9.71
CA VAL A 316 -14.28 -0.83 10.87
C VAL A 316 -13.88 -2.26 11.24
N VAL A 317 -12.60 -2.49 11.45
CA VAL A 317 -12.07 -3.77 11.93
C VAL A 317 -11.26 -3.52 13.19
N LEU A 318 -11.56 -4.28 14.25
CA LEU A 318 -10.69 -4.33 15.41
C LEU A 318 -9.40 -5.01 14.95
N ALA A 319 -8.30 -4.26 14.92
CA ALA A 319 -7.01 -4.83 14.61
C ALA A 319 -6.65 -5.76 15.77
N ALA A 320 -6.52 -7.06 15.48
CA ALA A 320 -6.13 -8.06 16.48
C ALA A 320 -4.87 -7.56 17.19
N GLU A 321 -4.88 -7.71 18.51
CA GLU A 321 -3.94 -7.19 19.50
C GLU A 321 -2.48 -7.60 19.20
N LYS A 322 -1.91 -7.07 18.13
CA LYS A 322 -0.48 -6.81 18.08
C LYS A 322 -0.38 -5.44 18.71
N ALA A 323 -0.39 -5.43 20.05
CA ALA A 323 0.09 -4.26 20.78
C ALA A 323 1.39 -3.88 20.09
N LEU A 324 1.39 -2.73 19.42
CA LEU A 324 2.63 -2.10 19.03
C LEU A 324 3.42 -2.08 20.32
N LEU A 325 4.46 -2.91 20.41
CA LEU A 325 5.61 -2.54 21.20
C LEU A 325 5.83 -1.06 20.87
N PRO A 326 5.91 -0.15 21.86
CA PRO A 326 6.31 1.21 21.59
C PRO A 326 7.52 1.14 20.66
N ARG A 327 7.38 1.61 19.41
CA ARG A 327 8.40 1.40 18.38
C ARG A 327 9.62 2.23 18.78
N GLY A 328 10.75 1.58 19.00
CA GLY A 328 11.98 2.15 19.52
C GLY A 328 11.99 2.32 21.05
N GLY A 329 13.17 2.10 21.64
CA GLY A 329 13.45 2.38 23.06
C GLY A 329 13.33 1.18 23.99
N GLU A 330 13.31 1.47 25.29
CA GLU A 330 13.42 0.47 26.37
C GLU A 330 12.25 -0.52 26.39
N ALA A 331 11.03 -0.05 26.14
CA ALA A 331 9.82 -0.87 26.14
C ALA A 331 9.86 -1.99 25.09
N GLU A 332 10.36 -1.70 23.88
CA GLU A 332 10.52 -2.70 22.82
C GLU A 332 11.58 -3.73 23.18
N ALA A 333 12.73 -3.26 23.69
CA ALA A 333 13.82 -4.14 24.11
C ALA A 333 13.37 -5.10 25.22
N LEU A 334 12.66 -4.61 26.23
CA LEU A 334 12.11 -5.43 27.31
C LEU A 334 11.03 -6.39 26.81
N GLY A 335 10.19 -5.97 25.85
CA GLY A 335 9.20 -6.84 25.22
C GLY A 335 9.83 -8.01 24.48
N LYS A 336 10.89 -7.76 23.68
CA LYS A 336 11.66 -8.81 23.00
C LYS A 336 12.30 -9.78 23.99
N LEU A 337 12.94 -9.25 25.03
CA LEU A 337 13.51 -10.07 26.11
C LEU A 337 12.44 -10.95 26.78
N ALA A 338 11.25 -10.41 27.04
CA ALA A 338 10.17 -11.16 27.68
C ALA A 338 9.64 -12.28 26.78
N ILE A 339 9.51 -12.04 25.46
CA ILE A 339 9.14 -13.07 24.48
C ILE A 339 10.18 -14.19 24.46
N GLU A 340 11.47 -13.84 24.38
CA GLU A 340 12.56 -14.83 24.35
C GLU A 340 12.59 -15.69 25.62
N ASP A 341 12.47 -15.08 26.80
CA ASP A 341 12.43 -15.81 28.08
C ASP A 341 11.19 -16.73 28.15
N LEU A 342 10.00 -16.24 27.76
CA LEU A 342 8.78 -17.05 27.78
C LEU A 342 8.83 -18.21 26.77
N ALA A 343 9.34 -17.96 25.57
CA ALA A 343 9.54 -18.99 24.54
C ALA A 343 10.47 -20.10 25.04
N GLY A 344 11.57 -19.73 25.68
CA GLY A 344 12.50 -20.68 26.29
C GLY A 344 11.85 -21.53 27.41
N ARG A 345 11.05 -20.90 28.27
CA ARG A 345 10.36 -21.59 29.38
C ARG A 345 9.28 -22.55 28.90
N LEU A 346 8.47 -22.13 27.93
CA LEU A 346 7.34 -22.92 27.42
C LEU A 346 7.76 -23.89 26.31
N ARG A 347 8.99 -23.77 25.77
CA ARG A 347 9.48 -24.52 24.61
C ARG A 347 8.57 -24.39 23.38
N VAL A 348 8.10 -23.18 23.13
CA VAL A 348 7.29 -22.81 21.96
C VAL A 348 8.07 -21.85 21.07
N SER A 349 7.68 -21.71 19.79
CA SER A 349 8.25 -20.68 18.93
C SER A 349 7.86 -19.28 19.42
N ALA A 350 8.78 -18.32 19.39
CA ALA A 350 8.52 -16.92 19.72
C ALA A 350 7.36 -16.33 18.90
N ASP A 351 7.18 -16.79 17.65
CA ASP A 351 6.08 -16.36 16.78
C ASP A 351 4.69 -16.78 17.26
N LYS A 352 4.61 -17.70 18.24
CA LYS A 352 3.36 -18.11 18.91
C LYS A 352 3.03 -17.26 20.13
N ILE A 353 3.91 -16.32 20.49
CA ILE A 353 3.76 -15.46 21.65
C ILE A 353 3.35 -14.07 21.18
N VAL A 354 2.21 -13.62 21.69
CA VAL A 354 1.65 -12.30 21.39
C VAL A 354 1.91 -11.38 22.57
N VAL A 355 2.32 -10.14 22.33
CA VAL A 355 2.35 -9.10 23.37
C VAL A 355 0.94 -8.52 23.47
N ALA A 356 0.25 -8.80 24.57
CA ALA A 356 -1.07 -8.27 24.84
C ALA A 356 -0.98 -6.79 25.28
N SER A 357 -0.02 -6.45 26.15
CA SER A 357 0.19 -5.04 26.55
C SER A 357 1.61 -4.75 27.02
N VAL A 358 1.99 -3.47 26.92
CA VAL A 358 3.19 -2.91 27.56
C VAL A 358 2.81 -1.58 28.20
N THR A 359 2.88 -1.49 29.53
CA THR A 359 2.40 -0.35 30.30
C THR A 359 3.52 0.27 31.13
N PRO A 360 3.91 1.54 30.89
CA PRO A 360 4.85 2.24 31.76
C PRO A 360 4.37 2.22 33.21
N THR A 361 5.23 1.84 34.14
CA THR A 361 4.90 1.65 35.55
C THR A 361 6.05 2.10 36.43
N GLU A 362 5.74 2.77 37.53
CA GLU A 362 6.70 3.07 38.58
C GLU A 362 6.66 2.00 39.67
N PHE A 363 7.77 1.28 39.84
CA PHE A 363 7.93 0.27 40.87
C PHE A 363 8.46 0.89 42.15
N ARG A 364 7.99 0.40 43.31
CA ARG A 364 8.36 0.96 44.63
C ARG A 364 9.84 0.80 44.98
N ASP A 365 10.48 -0.22 44.41
CA ASP A 365 11.89 -0.53 44.61
C ASP A 365 12.46 -1.24 43.36
N SER A 366 13.77 -1.51 43.39
CA SER A 366 14.48 -2.21 42.31
C SER A 366 14.17 -3.72 42.18
N SER A 367 13.24 -4.26 42.97
CA SER A 367 12.73 -5.63 42.76
C SER A 367 11.73 -5.71 41.60
N LEU A 368 11.27 -4.55 41.10
CA LEU A 368 10.20 -4.46 40.12
C LEU A 368 8.92 -5.16 40.62
N GLY A 369 8.67 -5.18 41.92
CA GLY A 369 7.50 -5.81 42.52
C GLY A 369 7.57 -7.34 42.64
N VAL A 370 8.72 -7.96 42.32
CA VAL A 370 8.94 -9.42 42.45
C VAL A 370 10.21 -9.69 43.27
N PRO A 371 10.16 -9.49 44.61
CA PRO A 371 11.32 -9.73 45.47
C PRO A 371 11.57 -11.24 45.67
N GLU A 372 12.81 -11.67 45.52
CA GLU A 372 13.26 -13.03 45.80
C GLU A 372 13.83 -13.12 47.23
N GLU A 373 13.57 -14.24 47.89
CA GLU A 373 14.05 -14.49 49.25
C GLU A 373 15.58 -14.44 49.32
N GLY A 374 16.10 -13.73 50.32
CA GLY A 374 17.55 -13.59 50.54
C GLY A 374 18.27 -12.58 49.65
N LYS A 375 17.57 -11.89 48.73
CA LYS A 375 18.14 -10.80 47.92
C LYS A 375 17.86 -9.42 48.53
N PHE A 376 18.81 -8.50 48.32
CA PHE A 376 18.67 -7.11 48.72
C PHE A 376 18.29 -6.24 47.51
N TYR A 377 17.32 -5.34 47.70
CA TYR A 377 16.83 -4.44 46.67
C TYR A 377 16.93 -2.98 47.14
N LEU A 378 17.45 -2.11 46.26
CA LEU A 378 17.46 -0.67 46.46
C LEU A 378 16.04 -0.13 46.60
N GLN A 379 15.79 0.60 47.68
CA GLN A 379 14.50 1.23 48.01
C GLN A 379 14.34 2.55 47.27
N VAL A 380 14.30 2.48 45.93
CA VAL A 380 14.16 3.63 45.05
C VAL A 380 13.00 3.42 44.09
N ILE A 381 12.20 4.46 43.84
CA ILE A 381 11.18 4.40 42.79
C ILE A 381 11.89 4.14 41.47
N THR A 382 11.54 3.02 40.84
CA THR A 382 12.20 2.52 39.64
C THR A 382 11.20 2.57 38.49
N PRO A 383 11.34 3.51 37.54
CA PRO A 383 10.54 3.51 36.32
C PRO A 383 10.81 2.25 35.50
N GLY A 384 9.76 1.68 34.92
CA GLY A 384 9.84 0.49 34.10
C GLY A 384 8.52 0.22 33.39
N TYR A 385 8.28 -1.05 33.06
CA TYR A 385 7.12 -1.49 32.30
C TYR A 385 6.54 -2.78 32.86
N ILE A 386 5.20 -2.88 32.86
CA ILE A 386 4.49 -4.15 32.98
C ILE A 386 4.17 -4.62 31.55
N ILE A 387 4.60 -5.82 31.21
CA ILE A 387 4.45 -6.47 29.91
C ILE A 387 3.56 -7.69 30.10
N VAL A 388 2.45 -7.76 29.38
CA VAL A 388 1.59 -8.95 29.37
C VAL A 388 1.77 -9.67 28.05
N LEU A 389 2.16 -10.93 28.10
CA LEU A 389 2.29 -11.83 26.96
C LEU A 389 1.15 -12.83 26.95
N GLN A 390 0.75 -13.29 25.77
CA GLN A 390 -0.29 -14.30 25.60
C GLN A 390 0.20 -15.45 24.71
N VAL A 391 -0.03 -16.68 25.16
CA VAL A 391 0.28 -17.92 24.43
C VAL A 391 -0.88 -18.87 24.59
N GLU A 392 -1.47 -19.34 23.48
CA GLU A 392 -2.60 -20.29 23.49
C GLU A 392 -3.75 -19.88 24.42
N GLY A 393 -4.06 -18.58 24.49
CA GLY A 393 -5.13 -18.04 25.33
C GLY A 393 -4.77 -17.82 26.81
N LYS A 394 -3.55 -18.16 27.25
CA LYS A 394 -3.05 -17.89 28.61
C LYS A 394 -2.19 -16.63 28.65
N SER A 395 -2.36 -15.83 29.69
CA SER A 395 -1.58 -14.61 29.91
C SER A 395 -0.43 -14.83 30.88
N TYR A 396 0.69 -14.17 30.61
CA TYR A 396 1.94 -14.21 31.38
C TYR A 396 2.42 -12.79 31.61
N THR A 397 2.80 -12.45 32.85
CA THR A 397 3.13 -11.06 33.22
C THR A 397 4.62 -10.94 33.49
N TYR A 398 5.25 -9.96 32.88
CA TYR A 398 6.63 -9.58 33.09
C TYR A 398 6.72 -8.13 33.57
N HIS A 399 7.60 -7.86 34.52
CA HIS A 399 7.98 -6.51 34.90
C HIS A 399 9.41 -6.25 34.41
N GLY A 400 9.67 -5.09 33.80
CA GLY A 400 10.97 -4.79 33.23
C GLY A 400 11.44 -3.36 33.47
N SER A 401 12.75 -3.17 33.59
CA SER A 401 13.41 -1.86 33.69
C SER A 401 14.87 -1.98 33.23
N GLY A 402 15.35 -0.97 32.51
CA GLY A 402 16.63 -0.97 31.82
C GLY A 402 16.75 -2.13 30.83
N GLN A 403 17.57 -3.11 31.15
CA GLN A 403 17.76 -4.33 30.35
C GLN A 403 17.33 -5.60 31.10
N ARG A 404 16.59 -5.45 32.19
CA ARG A 404 16.19 -6.56 33.05
C ARG A 404 14.68 -6.76 32.99
N ILE A 405 14.28 -8.03 32.86
CA ILE A 405 12.90 -8.49 33.04
C ILE A 405 12.81 -9.45 34.23
N VAL A 406 11.66 -9.50 34.88
CA VAL A 406 11.27 -10.50 35.88
C VAL A 406 9.85 -10.97 35.59
N ARG A 407 9.62 -12.28 35.67
CA ARG A 407 8.29 -12.85 35.54
C ARG A 407 7.53 -12.69 36.87
N ALA A 408 6.29 -12.21 36.82
CA ALA A 408 5.51 -11.78 37.97
C ALA A 408 4.28 -12.65 38.28
N ASP A 409 4.05 -13.71 37.48
CA ASP A 409 2.96 -14.68 37.64
C ASP A 409 3.41 -16.05 38.15
#